data_AF-A0A2V8VFL7-F1
#
_entry.id   AF-A0A2V8VFL7-F1
#
_cell.length_a   1.000
_cell.length_b   1.000
_cell.length_c   1.000
_cell.angle_alpha   90.00
_cell.angle_beta   90.00
_cell.angle_gamma   90.00
#
_symmetry.space_group_name_H-M   'P 1'
#
loop_
_entity.id
_entity.type
_entity.pdbx_description
1 polymer ?
#
loop_
_entity_poly.entity_id
_entity_poly.type
_entity_poly.pdbx_seq_one_letter_code
_entity_poly.pdbx_strand_id
1 'polypeptide(L)'
;MAGYLATYGAGEEQRERLRKKLALGAVILLAVAGVLYFYLKNFRQDQQVKKFFELLQKHDYTAAYALWGCTQAKPCPEYPFKNFMEDWGPQSSRDNIASYSIKRSRSCGSGVIMTIDFGKNQQEKLWVERDSLVIGFSPWPGCPAFK
;
A
#
# COMPACT_ATOMS: atom_id res chain seq x y z
N MET A 1 -9.33 56.33 -37.40
CA MET A 1 -8.52 55.69 -36.34
C MET A 1 -9.37 54.67 -35.56
N ALA A 2 -9.75 53.55 -36.17
CA ALA A 2 -10.68 52.57 -35.56
C ALA A 2 -9.98 51.31 -34.99
N GLY A 3 -8.69 51.10 -35.27
CA GLY A 3 -7.97 49.88 -34.90
C GLY A 3 -7.55 49.80 -33.41
N TYR A 4 -7.47 50.94 -32.71
CA TYR A 4 -6.95 50.98 -31.33
C TYR A 4 -7.94 50.41 -30.31
N LEU A 5 -9.25 50.58 -30.53
CA LEU A 5 -10.30 50.07 -29.62
C LEU A 5 -10.56 48.57 -29.81
N ALA A 6 -10.45 48.06 -31.05
CA ALA A 6 -10.61 46.62 -31.34
C ALA A 6 -9.48 45.77 -30.73
N THR A 7 -8.27 46.33 -30.66
CA THR A 7 -7.08 45.66 -30.10
C THR A 7 -7.13 45.58 -28.57
N TYR A 8 -7.76 46.55 -27.92
CA TYR A 8 -7.85 46.62 -26.46
C TYR A 8 -8.77 45.52 -25.88
N GLY A 9 -9.88 45.17 -26.54
CA GLY A 9 -10.76 44.09 -26.07
C GLY A 9 -10.26 42.68 -26.42
N ALA A 10 -9.66 42.49 -27.60
CA ALA A 10 -9.27 41.17 -28.09
C ALA A 10 -8.14 40.51 -27.27
N GLY A 11 -7.19 41.30 -26.75
CA GLY A 11 -6.09 40.79 -25.92
C GLY A 11 -6.54 40.35 -24.52
N GLU A 12 -7.52 41.05 -23.93
CA GLU A 12 -8.12 40.76 -22.63
C GLU A 12 -8.89 39.43 -22.68
N GLU A 13 -9.71 39.25 -23.74
CA GLU A 13 -10.47 38.02 -23.97
C GLU A 13 -9.56 36.81 -24.20
N GLN A 14 -8.48 36.97 -24.96
CA GLN A 14 -7.50 35.91 -25.18
C GLN A 14 -6.81 35.51 -23.88
N ARG A 15 -6.39 36.49 -23.05
CA ARG A 15 -5.78 36.24 -21.73
C ARG A 15 -6.76 35.58 -20.77
N GLU A 16 -8.03 35.98 -20.78
CA GLU A 16 -9.07 35.38 -19.95
C GLU A 16 -9.34 33.93 -20.36
N ARG A 17 -9.45 33.64 -21.65
CA ARG A 17 -9.59 32.26 -22.17
C ARG A 17 -8.37 31.40 -21.82
N LEU A 18 -7.16 31.95 -21.91
CA LEU A 18 -5.94 31.25 -21.50
C LEU A 18 -5.92 31.00 -19.99
N ARG A 19 -6.26 31.99 -19.16
CA ARG A 19 -6.38 31.84 -17.70
C ARG A 19 -7.41 30.78 -17.33
N LYS A 20 -8.58 30.76 -17.97
CA LYS A 20 -9.62 29.74 -17.76
C LYS A 20 -9.12 28.35 -18.14
N LYS A 21 -8.43 28.20 -19.28
CA LYS A 21 -7.82 26.92 -19.70
C LYS A 21 -6.73 26.45 -18.74
N LEU A 22 -5.86 27.35 -18.29
CA LEU A 22 -4.81 27.05 -17.31
C LEU A 22 -5.40 26.67 -15.96
N ALA A 23 -6.41 27.40 -15.49
CA ALA A 23 -7.12 27.10 -14.24
C ALA A 23 -7.79 25.72 -14.32
N LEU A 24 -8.49 25.42 -15.42
CA LEU A 24 -9.10 24.10 -15.65
C LEU A 24 -8.04 22.99 -15.70
N GLY A 25 -6.94 23.22 -16.41
CA GLY A 25 -5.82 22.29 -16.49
C GLY A 25 -5.19 22.01 -15.12
N ALA A 26 -5.01 23.05 -14.29
CA ALA A 26 -4.49 22.92 -12.94
C ALA A 26 -5.44 22.11 -12.03
N VAL A 27 -6.75 22.34 -12.12
CA VAL A 27 -7.75 21.57 -11.36
C VAL A 27 -7.72 20.09 -11.75
N ILE A 28 -7.67 19.79 -13.05
CA ILE A 28 -7.58 18.40 -13.54
C ILE A 28 -6.29 17.73 -13.05
N LEU A 29 -5.17 18.45 -13.13
CA LEU A 29 -3.87 17.93 -12.69
C LEU A 29 -3.87 17.61 -11.19
N LEU A 30 -4.43 18.49 -10.35
CA LEU A 30 -4.57 18.24 -8.92
C LEU A 30 -5.48 17.05 -8.62
N ALA A 31 -6.58 16.89 -9.36
CA ALA A 31 -7.46 15.73 -9.20
C ALA A 31 -6.74 14.42 -9.55
N VAL A 32 -6.01 14.38 -10.68
CA VAL A 32 -5.23 13.21 -11.10
C VAL A 32 -4.11 12.91 -10.10
N ALA A 33 -3.38 13.93 -9.64
CA ALA A 33 -2.34 13.78 -8.62
C ALA A 33 -2.90 13.24 -7.30
N GLY A 34 -4.08 13.72 -6.88
CA GLY A 34 -4.78 13.23 -5.70
C GLY A 34 -5.10 11.74 -5.80
N VAL A 35 -5.72 11.32 -6.92
CA VAL A 35 -6.03 9.90 -7.16
C VAL A 35 -4.76 9.05 -7.16
N LEU A 36 -3.74 9.46 -7.91
CA LEU A 36 -2.45 8.75 -7.96
C LEU A 36 -1.81 8.64 -6.59
N TYR A 37 -1.83 9.70 -5.79
CA TYR A 37 -1.30 9.68 -4.44
C TYR A 37 -2.03 8.65 -3.57
N PHE A 38 -3.37 8.59 -3.61
CA PHE A 38 -4.13 7.59 -2.85
C PHE A 38 -3.77 6.15 -3.22
N TYR A 39 -3.60 5.85 -4.52
CA TYR A 39 -3.20 4.52 -4.98
C TYR A 39 -1.74 4.19 -4.65
N LEU A 40 -0.83 5.14 -4.81
CA LEU A 40 0.61 4.91 -4.62
C LEU A 40 1.03 4.93 -3.15
N LYS A 41 0.23 5.52 -2.25
CA LYS A 41 0.56 5.69 -0.83
C LYS A 41 0.92 4.40 -0.09
N ASN A 42 0.25 3.28 -0.40
CA ASN A 42 0.49 1.98 0.23
C ASN A 42 1.06 0.93 -0.74
N PHE A 43 1.50 1.35 -1.93
CA PHE A 43 1.91 0.42 -2.99
C PHE A 43 3.11 -0.45 -2.57
N ARG A 44 4.07 0.12 -1.82
CA ARG A 44 5.25 -0.62 -1.36
C ARG A 44 4.87 -1.75 -0.39
N GLN A 45 3.92 -1.50 0.50
CA GLN A 45 3.43 -2.46 1.48
C GLN A 45 2.62 -3.57 0.80
N ASP A 46 1.77 -3.20 -0.16
CA ASP A 46 1.03 -4.16 -0.97
C ASP A 46 1.96 -5.09 -1.75
N GLN A 47 3.01 -4.55 -2.38
CA GLN A 47 4.01 -5.34 -3.09
C GLN A 47 4.79 -6.26 -2.15
N GLN A 48 5.14 -5.78 -0.96
CA GLN A 48 5.87 -6.58 0.02
C GLN A 48 5.06 -7.79 0.49
N VAL A 49 3.77 -7.61 0.78
CA VAL A 49 2.87 -8.71 1.16
C VAL A 49 2.67 -9.68 -0.01
N LYS A 50 2.52 -9.16 -1.24
CA LYS A 50 2.44 -10.01 -2.43
C LYS A 50 3.67 -10.88 -2.60
N LYS A 51 4.86 -10.29 -2.45
CA LYS A 51 6.15 -10.99 -2.49
C LYS A 51 6.23 -12.08 -1.41
N PHE A 52 5.77 -11.78 -0.20
CA PHE A 52 5.71 -12.77 0.88
C PHE A 52 4.89 -13.99 0.49
N PHE A 53 3.66 -13.79 0.01
CA PHE A 53 2.81 -14.92 -0.42
C PHE A 53 3.35 -15.64 -1.66
N GLU A 54 4.00 -14.93 -2.58
CA GLU A 54 4.67 -15.55 -3.73
C GLU A 54 5.80 -16.49 -3.28
N LEU A 55 6.59 -16.09 -2.28
CA LEU A 55 7.65 -16.95 -1.70
C LEU A 55 7.07 -18.18 -1.00
N LEU A 56 5.96 -18.01 -0.27
CA LEU A 56 5.26 -19.15 0.34
C LEU A 56 4.74 -20.14 -0.71
N GLN A 57 4.19 -19.65 -1.82
CA GLN A 57 3.74 -20.50 -2.94
C GLN A 57 4.90 -21.23 -3.62
N LYS A 58 6.09 -20.63 -3.64
CA LYS A 58 7.33 -21.24 -4.15
C LYS A 58 8.01 -22.17 -3.14
N HIS A 59 7.43 -22.36 -1.96
CA HIS A 59 8.02 -23.09 -0.83
C HIS A 59 9.38 -22.52 -0.35
N ASP A 60 9.68 -21.26 -0.66
CA ASP A 60 10.88 -20.56 -0.16
C ASP A 60 10.58 -19.90 1.18
N TYR A 61 10.42 -20.74 2.21
CA TYR A 61 10.11 -20.32 3.57
C TYR A 61 11.25 -19.49 4.19
N THR A 62 12.48 -19.74 3.79
CA THR A 62 13.66 -19.00 4.29
C THR A 62 13.64 -17.55 3.83
N ALA A 63 13.38 -17.30 2.55
CA ALA A 63 13.25 -15.94 2.03
C ALA A 63 11.97 -15.26 2.55
N ALA A 64 10.88 -16.02 2.70
CA ALA A 64 9.64 -15.49 3.28
C ALA A 64 9.85 -15.04 4.74
N TYR A 65 10.55 -15.83 5.55
CA TYR A 65 10.89 -15.50 6.94
C TYR A 65 11.86 -14.31 7.04
N ALA A 66 12.76 -14.13 6.06
CA ALA A 66 13.61 -12.93 6.00
C ALA A 66 12.79 -11.63 5.85
N LEU A 67 11.60 -11.67 5.23
CA LEU A 67 10.71 -10.50 5.16
C LEU A 67 10.10 -10.13 6.51
N TRP A 68 10.14 -11.03 7.50
CA TRP A 68 9.77 -10.74 8.88
C TRP A 68 10.90 -10.03 9.65
N GLY A 69 12.00 -9.68 8.96
CA GLY A 69 13.18 -9.06 9.58
C GLY A 69 14.06 -10.06 10.34
N CYS A 70 13.69 -11.35 10.28
CA CYS A 70 14.34 -12.44 10.99
C CYS A 70 15.24 -13.20 10.02
N THR A 71 16.55 -13.19 10.28
CA THR A 71 17.54 -13.91 9.45
C THR A 71 18.43 -14.78 10.33
N GLN A 72 19.23 -15.66 9.74
CA GLN A 72 20.21 -16.44 10.51
C GLN A 72 21.22 -15.54 11.24
N ALA A 73 21.57 -14.38 10.66
CA ALA A 73 22.45 -13.40 11.28
C ALA A 73 21.75 -12.53 12.35
N LYS A 74 20.43 -12.34 12.24
CA LYS A 74 19.61 -11.59 13.19
C LYS A 74 18.36 -12.41 13.54
N PRO A 75 18.48 -13.41 14.43
CA PRO A 75 17.36 -14.26 14.80
C PRO A 75 16.33 -13.48 15.62
N CYS A 76 15.06 -13.80 15.43
CA CYS A 76 13.96 -13.28 16.24
C CYS A 76 13.64 -14.28 17.36
N PRO A 77 13.94 -13.97 18.63
CA PRO A 77 13.71 -14.90 19.73
C PRO A 77 12.22 -15.16 19.97
N GLU A 78 11.38 -14.13 19.79
CA GLU A 78 9.93 -14.19 20.03
C GLU A 78 9.16 -14.90 18.92
N TYR A 79 9.76 -15.03 17.74
CA TYR A 79 9.15 -15.70 16.60
C TYR A 79 10.17 -16.52 15.84
N PRO A 80 10.61 -17.67 16.40
CA PRO A 80 11.59 -18.53 15.76
C PRO A 80 11.03 -19.17 14.49
N PHE A 81 11.92 -19.64 13.62
CA PHE A 81 11.55 -20.27 12.35
C PHE A 81 10.59 -21.45 12.51
N LYS A 82 10.64 -22.19 13.63
CA LYS A 82 9.70 -23.27 13.93
C LYS A 82 8.25 -22.76 13.99
N ASN A 83 8.00 -21.67 14.73
CA ASN A 83 6.67 -21.07 14.86
C ASN A 83 6.22 -20.49 13.52
N PHE A 84 7.15 -19.91 12.76
CA PHE A 84 6.88 -19.49 11.39
C PHE A 84 6.40 -20.65 10.50
N MET A 85 7.00 -21.83 10.61
CA MET A 85 6.59 -23.02 9.86
C MET A 85 5.24 -23.59 10.33
N GLU A 86 4.93 -23.50 11.62
CA GLU A 86 3.60 -23.86 12.14
C GLU A 86 2.51 -22.94 11.57
N ASP A 87 2.84 -21.66 11.40
CA ASP A 87 1.92 -20.66 10.84
C ASP A 87 1.82 -20.70 9.31
N TRP A 88 2.93 -20.80 8.60
CA TRP A 88 2.99 -20.55 7.15
C TRP A 88 3.50 -21.73 6.34
N GLY A 89 3.93 -22.80 7.02
CA GLY A 89 4.44 -24.01 6.39
C GLY A 89 3.36 -24.89 5.77
N PRO A 90 3.75 -26.03 5.19
CA PRO A 90 2.83 -26.94 4.49
C PRO A 90 1.84 -27.64 5.42
N GLN A 91 2.13 -27.68 6.73
CA GLN A 91 1.24 -28.23 7.76
C GLN A 91 0.36 -27.16 8.43
N SER A 92 0.49 -25.90 8.02
CA SER A 92 -0.34 -24.84 8.58
C SER A 92 -1.81 -25.06 8.24
N SER A 93 -2.71 -24.62 9.13
CA SER A 93 -4.17 -24.64 8.91
C SER A 93 -4.64 -23.66 7.83
N ARG A 94 -3.71 -22.99 7.15
CA ARG A 94 -3.96 -22.02 6.09
C ARG A 94 -3.92 -22.78 4.76
N ASP A 95 -4.93 -23.62 4.51
CA ASP A 95 -4.99 -24.54 3.37
C ASP A 95 -4.89 -23.86 1.99
N ASN A 96 -5.10 -22.54 1.94
CA ASN A 96 -5.35 -21.76 0.74
C ASN A 96 -4.45 -20.52 0.62
N ILE A 97 -3.16 -20.65 0.96
CA ILE A 97 -2.16 -19.59 0.71
C ILE A 97 -2.16 -19.14 -0.77
N ALA A 98 -2.48 -20.06 -1.69
CA ALA A 98 -2.57 -19.76 -3.12
C ALA A 98 -3.72 -18.79 -3.49
N SER A 99 -4.82 -18.77 -2.72
CA SER A 99 -6.02 -17.97 -3.02
C SER A 99 -6.19 -16.75 -2.11
N TYR A 100 -5.09 -16.24 -1.53
CA TYR A 100 -5.15 -15.07 -0.67
C TYR A 100 -5.64 -13.83 -1.42
N SER A 101 -6.36 -12.95 -0.73
CA SER A 101 -6.70 -11.62 -1.23
C SER A 101 -6.53 -10.56 -0.14
N ILE A 102 -6.02 -9.39 -0.53
CA ILE A 102 -5.90 -8.24 0.37
C ILE A 102 -7.25 -7.52 0.37
N LYS A 103 -8.05 -7.68 1.44
CA LYS A 103 -9.38 -7.06 1.54
C LYS A 103 -9.34 -5.61 1.97
N ARG A 104 -8.38 -5.26 2.82
CA ARG A 104 -8.29 -3.92 3.39
C ARG A 104 -6.85 -3.59 3.73
N SER A 105 -6.41 -2.39 3.39
CA SER A 105 -5.17 -1.79 3.89
C SER A 105 -5.52 -0.51 4.66
N ARG A 106 -4.99 -0.36 5.87
CA ARG A 106 -5.23 0.81 6.72
C ARG A 106 -3.91 1.29 7.28
N SER A 107 -3.52 2.51 6.93
CA SER A 107 -2.35 3.14 7.54
C SER A 107 -2.61 3.44 9.01
N CYS A 108 -1.74 2.97 9.90
CA CYS A 108 -1.78 3.26 11.33
C CYS A 108 -0.38 3.68 11.77
N GLY A 109 -0.20 4.88 12.33
CA GLY A 109 1.12 5.33 12.81
C GLY A 109 2.22 5.14 11.76
N SER A 110 3.28 4.41 12.15
CA SER A 110 4.46 4.15 11.33
C SER A 110 4.28 3.05 10.27
N GLY A 111 3.16 2.32 10.25
CA GLY A 111 2.96 1.21 9.33
C GLY A 111 1.55 1.11 8.76
N VAL A 112 1.25 -0.06 8.23
CA VAL A 112 -0.02 -0.39 7.56
C VAL A 112 -0.52 -1.73 8.08
N ILE A 113 -1.75 -1.77 8.58
CA ILE A 113 -2.45 -3.02 8.87
C ILE A 113 -3.16 -3.47 7.60
N MET A 114 -2.90 -4.72 7.20
CA MET A 114 -3.44 -5.36 6.01
C MET A 114 -4.27 -6.58 6.41
N THR A 115 -5.54 -6.58 6.02
CA THR A 115 -6.42 -7.74 6.21
C THR A 115 -6.29 -8.66 5.00
N ILE A 116 -5.75 -9.85 5.24
CA ILE A 116 -5.62 -10.92 4.26
C ILE A 116 -6.78 -11.88 4.47
N ASP A 117 -7.46 -12.23 3.40
CA ASP A 117 -8.54 -13.21 3.37
C ASP A 117 -8.10 -14.43 2.59
N PHE A 118 -8.14 -15.60 3.22
CA PHE A 118 -7.83 -16.91 2.64
C PHE A 118 -9.08 -17.67 2.19
N GLY A 119 -10.26 -17.05 2.30
CA GLY A 119 -11.55 -17.68 2.05
C GLY A 119 -12.07 -18.43 3.29
N LYS A 120 -13.30 -18.95 3.20
CA LYS A 120 -13.97 -19.70 4.29
C LYS A 120 -13.99 -18.96 5.65
N ASN A 121 -14.10 -17.63 5.63
CA ASN A 121 -14.02 -16.75 6.82
C ASN A 121 -12.69 -16.79 7.59
N GLN A 122 -11.62 -17.30 6.98
CA GLN A 122 -10.28 -17.24 7.55
C GLN A 122 -9.60 -15.93 7.13
N GLN A 123 -9.52 -14.99 8.07
CA GLN A 123 -8.83 -13.71 7.86
C GLN A 123 -7.66 -13.56 8.81
N GLU A 124 -6.57 -13.00 8.32
CA GLU A 124 -5.38 -12.67 9.09
C GLU A 124 -5.06 -11.19 8.96
N LYS A 125 -4.54 -10.58 10.02
CA LYS A 125 -4.13 -9.17 9.99
C LYS A 125 -2.62 -9.08 10.08
N LEU A 126 -2.01 -8.67 8.99
CA LEU A 126 -0.57 -8.44 8.92
C LEU A 126 -0.27 -6.96 9.12
N TRP A 127 0.80 -6.68 9.86
CA TRP A 127 1.43 -5.38 9.93
C TRP A 127 2.57 -5.31 8.93
N VAL A 128 2.69 -4.18 8.24
CA VAL A 128 3.87 -3.85 7.43
C VAL A 128 4.41 -2.50 7.87
N GLU A 129 5.66 -2.50 8.34
CA GLU A 129 6.35 -1.27 8.72
C GLU A 129 6.65 -0.42 7.48
N ARG A 130 6.41 0.90 7.52
CA ARG A 130 6.55 1.73 6.31
C ARG A 130 8.01 1.87 5.85
N ASP A 131 8.93 1.98 6.80
CA ASP A 131 10.33 2.31 6.51
C ASP A 131 11.15 1.05 6.20
N SER A 132 11.06 0.04 7.05
CA SER A 132 11.82 -1.21 6.90
C SER A 132 11.13 -2.25 6.02
N LEU A 133 9.82 -2.10 5.74
CA LEU A 133 8.99 -3.10 5.05
C LEU A 133 9.00 -4.47 5.73
N VAL A 134 9.31 -4.52 7.02
CA VAL A 134 9.21 -5.74 7.82
C VAL A 134 7.74 -6.10 7.99
N ILE A 135 7.43 -7.37 7.75
CA ILE A 135 6.11 -7.95 7.97
C ILE A 135 6.06 -8.53 9.37
N GLY A 136 4.91 -8.40 10.03
CA GLY A 136 4.63 -9.07 11.29
C GLY A 136 3.14 -9.30 11.47
N PHE A 137 2.77 -9.98 12.56
CA PHE A 137 1.38 -9.99 12.99
C PHE A 137 0.96 -8.60 13.45
N SER A 138 -0.28 -8.22 13.17
CA SER A 138 -0.82 -6.95 13.62
C SER A 138 -0.91 -6.94 15.15
N PRO A 139 -0.24 -6.01 15.86
CA PRO A 139 -0.32 -5.94 17.32
C PRO A 139 -1.71 -5.46 17.80
N TRP A 140 -2.56 -4.97 16.89
CA TRP A 140 -3.89 -4.47 17.21
C TRP A 140 -4.97 -5.09 16.31
N PRO A 141 -6.21 -5.22 16.79
CA PRO A 141 -7.34 -5.63 15.95
C PRO A 141 -7.70 -4.59 14.87
N GLY A 142 -7.20 -3.36 14.99
CA GLY A 142 -7.31 -2.30 13.99
C GLY A 142 -6.53 -1.08 14.47
N CYS A 143 -6.41 -0.03 13.64
CA CYS A 143 -5.71 1.17 14.12
C CYS A 143 -6.40 1.72 15.38
N PRO A 144 -5.64 1.95 16.47
CA PRO A 144 -6.19 2.63 17.63
C PRO A 144 -6.74 4.00 17.22
N ALA A 145 -7.83 4.42 17.86
CA ALA A 145 -8.28 5.79 17.74
C ALA A 145 -7.16 6.70 18.26
N PHE A 146 -6.82 7.76 17.51
CA PHE A 146 -5.93 8.79 18.01
C PHE A 146 -6.56 9.35 19.30
N LYS A 147 -5.86 9.19 20.43
CA LYS A 147 -6.19 9.91 21.66
C LYS A 147 -5.74 11.36 21.52
#